data_AF-A0A1Y1Q4I1-F1
#
_entry.id   AF-A0A1Y1Q4I1-F1
#
_cell.length_a   1.000
_cell.length_b   1.000
_cell.length_c   1.000
_cell.angle_alpha   90.00
_cell.angle_beta   90.00
_cell.angle_gamma   90.00
#
_symmetry.space_group_name_H-M   'P 1'
#
loop_
_entity.id
_entity.type
_entity.pdbx_description
1 polymer ?
#
loop_
_entity_poly.entity_id
_entity_poly.type
_entity_poly.pdbx_seq_one_letter_code
_entity_poly.pdbx_strand_id
1 'polypeptide(L)'
;MRTDIDKIKQDILNHFKERNVGAGHVLSPRWLPFFYLPQLTPTERQAVRPAIEELINEGLLQRVPRSLQLTAKGGDLLYPDEGMAPKDVVKQGILKQFKDMRAKENQVVPSLWLSTLYFSSLNPKQRAVYQEAIKEMIKDGIVALEWNTIKITGKGTEIIYQGNETC
;
A
#
# COMPACT_ATOMS: atom_id res chain seq x y z
N MET A 1 -27.74 -10.33 5.18
CA MET A 1 -27.71 -10.58 3.73
C MET A 1 -26.94 -9.43 3.08
N ARG A 2 -25.97 -9.72 2.21
CA ARG A 2 -25.26 -8.69 1.45
C ARG A 2 -26.17 -8.28 0.28
N THR A 3 -26.44 -6.99 0.13
CA THR A 3 -27.26 -6.50 -0.99
C THR A 3 -26.44 -6.43 -2.27
N ASP A 4 -27.09 -6.36 -3.44
CA ASP A 4 -26.40 -6.13 -4.72
C ASP A 4 -25.61 -4.81 -4.70
N ILE A 5 -26.12 -3.80 -3.98
CA ILE A 5 -25.45 -2.53 -3.75
C ILE A 5 -24.14 -2.75 -2.98
N ASP A 6 -24.18 -3.46 -1.85
CA ASP A 6 -22.98 -3.75 -1.03
C ASP A 6 -21.92 -4.57 -1.78
N LYS A 7 -22.38 -5.47 -2.66
CA LYS A 7 -21.49 -6.23 -3.54
C LYS A 7 -20.78 -5.28 -4.52
N ILE A 8 -21.52 -4.43 -5.21
CA ILE A 8 -20.94 -3.50 -6.21
C ILE A 8 -20.02 -2.48 -5.56
N LYS A 9 -20.38 -1.94 -4.39
CA LYS A 9 -19.51 -1.05 -3.61
C LYS A 9 -18.16 -1.71 -3.36
N GLN A 10 -18.20 -2.97 -2.92
CA GLN A 10 -16.99 -3.73 -2.67
C GLN A 10 -16.19 -4.00 -3.94
N ASP A 11 -16.83 -4.36 -5.04
CA ASP A 11 -16.14 -4.64 -6.30
C ASP A 11 -15.41 -3.40 -6.83
N ILE A 12 -16.03 -2.21 -6.73
CA ILE A 12 -15.41 -0.94 -7.10
C ILE A 12 -14.21 -0.64 -6.20
N LEU A 13 -14.35 -0.79 -4.88
CA LEU A 13 -13.25 -0.56 -3.94
C LEU A 13 -12.11 -1.59 -4.13
N ASN A 14 -12.44 -2.85 -4.36
CA ASN A 14 -11.50 -3.91 -4.67
C ASN A 14 -10.71 -3.61 -5.94
N HIS A 15 -11.35 -3.03 -6.96
CA HIS A 15 -10.67 -2.64 -8.19
C HIS A 15 -9.54 -1.63 -7.96
N PHE A 16 -9.73 -0.68 -7.04
CA PHE A 16 -8.65 0.21 -6.59
C PHE A 16 -7.59 -0.56 -5.79
N LYS A 17 -8.02 -1.43 -4.88
CA LYS A 17 -7.11 -2.21 -4.03
C LYS A 17 -6.19 -3.14 -4.84
N GLU A 18 -6.73 -3.85 -5.82
CA GLU A 18 -6.00 -4.77 -6.71
C GLU A 18 -4.93 -4.08 -7.54
N ARG A 19 -5.14 -2.82 -7.89
CA ARG A 19 -4.15 -1.98 -8.59
C ARG A 19 -3.12 -1.36 -7.66
N ASN A 20 -3.29 -1.55 -6.35
CA ASN A 20 -2.46 -0.96 -5.33
C ASN A 20 -2.35 0.57 -5.49
N VAL A 21 -3.48 1.27 -5.67
CA VAL A 21 -3.51 2.72 -5.95
C VAL A 21 -4.03 3.53 -4.77
N GLY A 22 -3.48 4.73 -4.59
CA GLY A 22 -3.78 5.62 -3.46
C GLY A 22 -4.85 6.66 -3.77
N ALA A 23 -5.10 7.52 -2.77
CA ALA A 23 -5.95 8.70 -2.92
C ALA A 23 -5.54 9.54 -4.13
N GLY A 24 -6.52 10.12 -4.82
CA GLY A 24 -6.32 10.85 -6.06
C GLY A 24 -6.26 9.97 -7.31
N HIS A 25 -6.20 8.64 -7.19
CA HIS A 25 -6.26 7.77 -8.36
C HIS A 25 -7.66 7.74 -8.97
N VAL A 26 -7.73 7.78 -10.30
CA VAL A 26 -8.99 7.84 -11.06
C VAL A 26 -9.31 6.46 -11.61
N LEU A 27 -10.53 6.00 -11.40
CA LEU A 27 -11.08 4.80 -12.02
C LEU A 27 -10.96 4.93 -13.53
N SER A 28 -10.51 3.88 -14.23
CA SER A 28 -10.48 3.94 -15.69
C SER A 28 -11.89 4.19 -16.24
N PRO A 29 -12.13 5.24 -17.06
CA PRO A 29 -13.45 5.48 -17.66
C PRO A 29 -13.96 4.31 -18.50
N ARG A 30 -13.05 3.43 -18.93
CA ARG A 30 -13.36 2.23 -19.69
C ARG A 30 -13.72 1.04 -18.82
N TRP A 31 -13.28 1.00 -17.56
CA TRP A 31 -13.44 -0.20 -16.76
C TRP A 31 -14.90 -0.54 -16.46
N LEU A 32 -15.67 0.45 -16.00
CA LEU A 32 -17.07 0.22 -15.69
C LEU A 32 -17.86 -0.27 -16.91
N PRO A 33 -17.91 0.44 -18.05
CA PRO A 33 -18.72 0.03 -19.19
C PRO A 33 -18.22 -1.22 -19.92
N PHE A 34 -16.90 -1.40 -20.06
CA PHE A 34 -16.35 -2.46 -20.92
C PHE A 34 -15.93 -3.72 -20.17
N PHE A 35 -15.63 -3.63 -18.88
CA PHE A 35 -15.15 -4.79 -18.12
C PHE A 35 -16.09 -5.18 -16.99
N TYR A 36 -16.64 -4.22 -16.25
CA TYR A 36 -17.46 -4.53 -15.06
C TYR A 36 -18.93 -4.82 -15.41
N LEU A 37 -19.63 -3.89 -16.08
CA LEU A 37 -21.04 -4.05 -16.43
C LEU A 37 -21.38 -5.33 -17.20
N PRO A 38 -20.55 -5.82 -18.15
CA PRO A 38 -20.83 -7.07 -18.86
C PRO A 38 -20.91 -8.30 -17.95
N GLN A 39 -20.24 -8.27 -16.79
CA GLN A 39 -20.22 -9.38 -15.83
C GLN A 39 -21.45 -9.41 -14.90
N LEU A 40 -22.23 -8.32 -14.87
CA LEU A 40 -23.37 -8.17 -13.98
C LEU A 40 -24.68 -8.65 -14.61
N THR A 41 -25.52 -9.27 -13.78
CA THR A 41 -26.91 -9.58 -14.11
C THR A 41 -27.75 -8.30 -14.27
N PRO A 42 -28.93 -8.38 -14.91
CA PRO A 42 -29.81 -7.21 -15.07
C PRO A 42 -30.16 -6.50 -13.75
N THR A 43 -30.39 -7.26 -12.68
CA THR A 43 -30.70 -6.72 -11.35
C THR A 43 -29.50 -5.99 -10.75
N GLU A 44 -28.31 -6.60 -10.79
CA GLU A 44 -27.08 -5.97 -10.29
C GLU A 44 -26.76 -4.69 -11.07
N ARG A 45 -26.98 -4.66 -12.38
CA ARG A 45 -26.77 -3.43 -13.19
C ARG A 45 -27.61 -2.25 -12.69
N GLN A 46 -28.83 -2.49 -12.21
CA GLN A 46 -29.67 -1.44 -11.64
C GLN A 46 -29.10 -0.89 -10.32
N ALA A 47 -28.36 -1.72 -9.57
CA ALA A 47 -27.72 -1.35 -8.31
C ALA A 47 -26.40 -0.56 -8.48
N VAL A 48 -25.81 -0.51 -9.68
CA VAL A 48 -24.52 0.18 -9.92
C VAL A 48 -24.58 1.67 -9.63
N ARG A 49 -25.59 2.37 -10.15
CA ARG A 49 -25.72 3.82 -9.92
C ARG A 49 -25.94 4.12 -8.44
N PRO A 50 -26.90 3.49 -7.72
CA PRO A 50 -27.04 3.63 -6.27
C PRO A 50 -25.74 3.38 -5.50
N ALA A 51 -25.01 2.30 -5.81
CA ALA A 51 -23.74 1.98 -5.17
C ALA A 51 -22.69 3.08 -5.34
N ILE A 52 -22.58 3.65 -6.56
CA ILE A 52 -21.68 4.77 -6.82
C ILE A 52 -22.08 6.02 -6.02
N GLU A 53 -23.38 6.37 -5.98
CA GLU A 53 -23.84 7.51 -5.19
C GLU A 53 -23.55 7.30 -3.70
N GLU A 54 -23.76 6.10 -3.17
CA GLU A 54 -23.44 5.80 -1.77
C GLU A 54 -21.95 5.96 -1.47
N LEU A 55 -21.06 5.43 -2.31
CA LEU A 55 -19.61 5.61 -2.13
C LEU A 55 -19.20 7.09 -2.18
N ILE A 56 -19.88 7.90 -2.99
CA ILE A 56 -19.66 9.35 -3.06
C ILE A 56 -20.19 10.03 -1.79
N ASN A 57 -21.40 9.69 -1.35
CA ASN A 57 -22.03 10.26 -0.16
C ASN A 57 -21.26 9.90 1.12
N GLU A 58 -20.71 8.69 1.18
CA GLU A 58 -19.80 8.25 2.24
C GLU A 58 -18.43 8.95 2.17
N GLY A 59 -18.16 9.69 1.09
CA GLY A 59 -16.91 10.40 0.87
C GLY A 59 -15.74 9.48 0.53
N LEU A 60 -15.98 8.24 0.11
CA LEU A 60 -14.94 7.28 -0.29
C LEU A 60 -14.49 7.51 -1.73
N LEU A 61 -15.41 7.96 -2.58
CA LEU A 61 -15.13 8.37 -3.96
C LEU A 61 -15.59 9.82 -4.19
N GLN A 62 -15.06 10.45 -5.23
CA GLN A 62 -15.55 11.74 -5.72
C GLN A 62 -15.69 11.72 -7.23
N ARG A 63 -16.62 12.51 -7.76
CA ARG A 63 -16.78 12.68 -9.21
C ARG A 63 -15.67 13.56 -9.74
N VAL A 64 -15.04 13.10 -10.82
CA VAL A 64 -14.12 13.88 -11.64
C VAL A 64 -14.63 13.84 -13.09
N PRO A 65 -14.19 14.74 -13.98
CA PRO A 65 -14.65 14.74 -15.36
C PRO A 65 -14.56 13.35 -16.00
N ARG A 66 -15.73 12.80 -16.35
CA ARG A 66 -15.90 11.47 -16.99
C ARG A 66 -15.43 10.26 -16.16
N SER A 67 -15.23 10.39 -14.85
CA SER A 67 -14.87 9.24 -14.00
C SER A 67 -15.11 9.44 -12.50
N LEU A 68 -14.66 8.48 -11.71
CA LEU A 68 -14.64 8.46 -10.25
C LEU A 68 -13.19 8.48 -9.77
N GLN A 69 -12.90 9.21 -8.70
CA GLN A 69 -11.58 9.29 -8.09
C GLN A 69 -11.66 8.80 -6.64
N LEU A 70 -10.67 8.03 -6.21
CA LEU A 70 -10.53 7.60 -4.82
C LEU A 70 -10.15 8.80 -3.93
N THR A 71 -10.89 9.04 -2.85
CA THR A 71 -10.58 10.13 -1.91
C THR A 71 -9.51 9.70 -0.89
N ALA A 72 -9.06 10.63 -0.05
CA ALA A 72 -8.22 10.30 1.11
C ALA A 72 -8.92 9.29 2.03
N LYS A 73 -10.18 9.56 2.41
CA LYS A 73 -10.99 8.66 3.24
C LYS A 73 -11.17 7.27 2.60
N GLY A 74 -11.38 7.20 1.29
CA GLY A 74 -11.41 5.94 0.55
C GLY A 74 -10.08 5.19 0.61
N GLY A 75 -8.97 5.91 0.45
CA GLY A 75 -7.63 5.34 0.61
C GLY A 75 -7.36 4.80 2.01
N ASP A 76 -7.79 5.52 3.05
CA ASP A 76 -7.66 5.10 4.44
C ASP A 76 -8.49 3.85 4.75
N LEU A 77 -9.67 3.73 4.15
CA LEU A 77 -10.48 2.52 4.26
C LEU A 77 -9.81 1.31 3.61
N LEU A 78 -9.16 1.50 2.44
CA LEU A 78 -8.48 0.42 1.71
C LEU A 78 -7.17 -0.02 2.37
N TYR A 79 -6.47 0.92 2.99
CA TYR A 79 -5.16 0.74 3.62
C TYR A 79 -5.21 1.31 5.04
N PRO A 80 -5.89 0.64 5.98
CA PRO A 80 -5.89 1.04 7.37
C PRO A 80 -4.48 0.89 7.94
N ASP A 81 -4.15 1.76 8.90
CA ASP A 81 -2.91 1.63 9.65
C ASP A 81 -3.14 0.51 10.68
N GLU A 82 -2.69 -0.71 10.39
CA GLU A 82 -2.91 -1.93 11.18
C GLU A 82 -2.08 -1.93 12.49
N GLY A 83 -2.27 -0.91 13.34
CA GLY A 83 -1.58 -0.78 14.63
C GLY A 83 -0.12 -0.35 14.54
N MET A 84 0.39 -0.09 13.33
CA MET A 84 1.74 0.41 13.11
C MET A 84 1.73 1.53 12.07
N ALA A 85 2.51 2.59 12.33
CA ALA A 85 2.66 3.67 11.37
C ALA A 85 3.24 3.15 10.05
N PRO A 86 2.79 3.62 8.88
CA PRO A 86 3.29 3.16 7.58
C PRO A 86 4.82 3.21 7.45
N LYS A 87 5.44 4.21 8.08
CA LYS A 87 6.89 4.39 8.11
C LYS A 87 7.60 3.25 8.84
N ASP A 88 7.06 2.83 9.99
CA ASP A 88 7.65 1.74 10.77
C ASP A 88 7.45 0.39 10.10
N VAL A 89 6.34 0.19 9.38
CA VAL A 89 6.14 -1.00 8.53
C VAL A 89 7.23 -1.07 7.45
N VAL A 90 7.58 0.07 6.83
CA VAL A 90 8.68 0.12 5.85
C VAL A 90 10.02 -0.24 6.51
N LYS A 91 10.32 0.36 7.67
CA LYS A 91 11.57 0.05 8.40
C LYS A 91 11.66 -1.43 8.75
N GLN A 92 10.58 -2.02 9.27
CA GLN A 92 10.53 -3.44 9.62
C GLN A 92 10.67 -4.35 8.40
N GLY A 93 10.07 -4.02 7.26
CA GLY A 93 10.25 -4.81 6.05
C GLY A 93 11.69 -4.83 5.55
N ILE A 94 12.40 -3.70 5.63
CA ILE A 94 13.83 -3.61 5.32
C ILE A 94 14.66 -4.45 6.31
N LEU A 95 14.42 -4.30 7.60
CA LEU A 95 15.14 -5.07 8.64
C LEU A 95 14.89 -6.57 8.51
N LYS A 96 13.64 -6.97 8.22
CA LYS A 96 13.28 -8.35 7.95
C LYS A 96 14.07 -8.92 6.77
N GLN A 97 14.25 -8.16 5.69
CA GLN A 97 15.06 -8.62 4.57
C GLN A 97 16.52 -8.88 4.98
N PHE A 98 17.12 -7.99 5.78
CA PHE A 98 18.46 -8.24 6.30
C PHE A 98 18.51 -9.49 7.19
N LYS A 99 17.49 -9.70 8.03
CA LYS A 99 17.36 -10.89 8.88
C LYS A 99 17.22 -12.17 8.05
N ASP A 100 16.38 -12.17 7.02
CA ASP A 100 16.13 -13.30 6.13
C ASP A 100 17.39 -13.66 5.32
N MET A 101 18.19 -12.66 4.95
CA MET A 101 19.51 -12.84 4.33
C MET A 101 20.60 -13.29 5.32
N ARG A 102 20.29 -13.36 6.62
CA ARG A 102 21.25 -13.56 7.71
C ARG A 102 22.43 -12.58 7.60
N ALA A 103 22.10 -11.32 7.33
CA ALA A 103 23.07 -10.28 7.09
C ALA A 103 24.02 -10.09 8.27
N LYS A 104 25.31 -9.94 7.97
CA LYS A 104 26.33 -9.49 8.94
C LYS A 104 26.54 -7.98 8.82
N GLU A 105 27.27 -7.41 9.77
CA GLU A 105 27.62 -5.99 9.71
C GLU A 105 28.29 -5.65 8.37
N ASN A 106 27.95 -4.47 7.84
CA ASN A 106 28.35 -3.97 6.53
C ASN A 106 27.80 -4.72 5.31
N GLN A 107 26.92 -5.71 5.50
CA GLN A 107 26.28 -6.39 4.38
C GLN A 107 25.21 -5.51 3.74
N VAL A 108 25.13 -5.53 2.41
CA VAL A 108 24.18 -4.75 1.61
C VAL A 108 22.93 -5.56 1.26
N VAL A 109 21.79 -4.88 1.15
CA VAL A 109 20.66 -5.44 0.39
C VAL A 109 20.88 -5.23 -1.11
N PRO A 110 20.45 -6.16 -1.97
CA PRO A 110 20.51 -5.96 -3.41
C PRO A 110 19.72 -4.72 -3.82
N SER A 111 20.35 -3.81 -4.58
CA SER A 111 19.69 -2.57 -5.04
C SER A 111 18.41 -2.86 -5.84
N LEU A 112 18.40 -3.93 -6.64
CA LEU A 112 17.21 -4.38 -7.37
C LEU A 112 16.07 -4.79 -6.42
N TRP A 113 16.39 -5.47 -5.33
CA TRP A 113 15.40 -5.83 -4.33
C TRP A 113 14.81 -4.57 -3.70
N LEU A 114 15.66 -3.64 -3.25
CA LEU A 114 15.23 -2.45 -2.53
C LEU A 114 14.39 -1.50 -3.40
N SER A 115 14.88 -1.18 -4.59
CA SER A 115 14.29 -0.19 -5.50
C SER A 115 13.11 -0.70 -6.31
N THR A 116 13.09 -2.00 -6.64
CA THR A 116 12.11 -2.56 -7.58
C THR A 116 11.17 -3.51 -6.87
N LEU A 117 11.69 -4.56 -6.23
CA LEU A 117 10.82 -5.60 -5.64
C LEU A 117 10.09 -5.09 -4.41
N TYR A 118 10.84 -4.55 -3.46
CA TYR A 118 10.31 -4.09 -2.19
C TYR A 118 9.42 -2.86 -2.37
N PHE A 119 9.91 -1.82 -3.06
CA PHE A 119 9.11 -0.62 -3.32
C PHE A 119 7.79 -0.92 -4.04
N SER A 120 7.78 -1.84 -5.01
CA SER A 120 6.55 -2.22 -5.72
C SER A 120 5.56 -3.00 -4.86
N SER A 121 6.04 -3.73 -3.85
CA SER A 121 5.17 -4.43 -2.89
C SER A 121 4.49 -3.50 -1.88
N LEU A 122 4.99 -2.27 -1.71
CA LEU A 122 4.46 -1.33 -0.74
C LEU A 122 3.10 -0.76 -1.18
N ASN A 123 2.19 -0.61 -0.23
CA ASN A 123 0.94 0.09 -0.45
C ASN A 123 1.19 1.61 -0.65
N PRO A 124 0.20 2.39 -1.13
CA PRO A 124 0.39 3.80 -1.42
C PRO A 124 0.85 4.64 -0.22
N LYS A 125 0.33 4.35 0.99
CA LYS A 125 0.74 5.05 2.21
C LYS A 125 2.20 4.77 2.56
N GLN A 126 2.61 3.51 2.49
CA GLN A 126 3.98 3.08 2.73
C GLN A 126 4.95 3.67 1.70
N ARG A 127 4.56 3.71 0.42
CA ARG A 127 5.37 4.35 -0.64
C ARG A 127 5.59 5.83 -0.40
N ALA A 128 4.58 6.54 0.10
CA ALA A 128 4.68 7.97 0.38
C ALA A 128 5.76 8.29 1.43
N VAL A 129 5.96 7.41 2.41
CA VAL A 129 6.94 7.59 3.50
C VAL A 129 8.24 6.81 3.30
N TYR A 130 8.38 6.07 2.20
CA TYR A 130 9.50 5.15 1.97
C TYR A 130 10.87 5.82 2.05
N GLN A 131 11.05 6.96 1.37
CA GLN A 131 12.31 7.70 1.36
C GLN A 131 12.62 8.31 2.74
N GLU A 132 11.60 8.76 3.45
CA GLU A 132 11.77 9.28 4.82
C GLU A 132 12.17 8.16 5.78
N ALA A 133 11.55 6.99 5.67
CA ALA A 133 11.89 5.81 6.46
C ALA A 133 13.39 5.45 6.32
N ILE A 134 13.90 5.40 5.09
CA ILE A 134 15.31 5.12 4.82
C ILE A 134 16.22 6.21 5.41
N LYS A 135 15.88 7.49 5.20
CA LYS A 135 16.64 8.61 5.76
C LYS A 135 16.72 8.55 7.28
N GLU A 136 15.63 8.19 7.94
CA GLU A 136 15.58 8.04 9.39
C GLU A 136 16.42 6.85 9.85
N MET A 137 16.35 5.70 9.18
CA MET A 137 17.23 4.56 9.49
C MET A 137 18.72 4.91 9.32
N ILE A 138 19.06 5.76 8.35
CA ILE A 138 20.42 6.28 8.17
C ILE A 138 20.80 7.21 9.32
N LYS A 139 19.93 8.17 9.65
CA LYS A 139 20.13 9.12 10.75
C LYS A 139 20.32 8.42 12.09
N ASP A 140 19.53 7.37 12.32
CA ASP A 140 19.58 6.57 13.54
C ASP A 140 20.78 5.61 13.57
N GLY A 141 21.56 5.55 12.49
CA GLY A 141 22.72 4.70 12.35
C GLY A 141 22.39 3.21 12.27
N ILE A 142 21.16 2.84 11.91
CA ILE A 142 20.70 1.44 11.73
C ILE A 142 21.20 0.89 10.39
N VAL A 143 21.18 1.73 9.37
CA VAL A 143 21.74 1.43 8.05
C VAL A 143 22.64 2.57 7.61
N ALA A 144 23.50 2.32 6.63
CA ALA A 144 24.30 3.34 5.98
C ALA A 144 24.12 3.25 4.46
N LEU A 145 24.24 4.39 3.77
CA LEU A 145 24.24 4.41 2.31
C LEU A 145 25.53 3.78 1.79
N GLU A 146 25.40 2.85 0.84
CA GLU A 146 26.51 2.24 0.13
C GLU A 146 26.18 2.31 -1.36
N TRP A 147 26.80 3.28 -2.06
CA TRP A 147 26.52 3.56 -3.47
C TRP A 147 25.03 3.86 -3.72
N ASN A 148 24.33 2.94 -4.39
CA ASN A 148 22.90 3.04 -4.74
C ASN A 148 22.03 2.05 -3.94
N THR A 149 22.50 1.63 -2.77
CA THR A 149 21.77 0.76 -1.85
C THR A 149 22.08 1.13 -0.40
N ILE A 150 21.58 0.33 0.52
CA ILE A 150 21.85 0.45 1.95
C ILE A 150 22.57 -0.80 2.44
N LYS A 151 23.48 -0.61 3.39
CA LYS A 151 24.10 -1.66 4.20
C LYS A 151 23.64 -1.59 5.64
N ILE A 152 23.59 -2.73 6.31
CA ILE A 152 23.29 -2.78 7.75
C ILE A 152 24.54 -2.44 8.57
N THR A 153 24.40 -1.66 9.63
CA THR A 153 25.49 -1.31 10.56
C THR A 153 25.54 -2.28 11.74
N GLY A 154 26.55 -2.17 12.63
CA GLY A 154 26.58 -2.91 13.89
C GLY A 154 25.28 -2.74 14.70
N LYS A 155 24.83 -1.50 14.89
CA LYS A 155 23.54 -1.19 15.56
C LYS A 155 22.34 -1.85 14.85
N GLY A 156 22.32 -1.83 13.52
CA GLY A 156 21.27 -2.51 12.77
C GLY A 156 21.28 -4.02 12.97
N THR A 157 22.47 -4.63 13.02
CA THR A 157 22.62 -6.07 13.26
C THR A 157 22.16 -6.47 14.66
N GLU A 158 22.45 -5.65 15.68
CA GLU A 158 21.92 -5.84 17.04
C GLU A 158 20.39 -5.88 17.02
N ILE A 159 19.73 -4.95 16.32
CA ILE A 159 18.26 -4.91 16.25
C ILE A 159 17.67 -6.19 15.65
N ILE A 160 18.25 -6.73 14.57
CA ILE A 160 17.68 -7.91 13.89
C ILE A 160 17.92 -9.24 14.62
N TYR A 161 18.93 -9.31 15.50
CA TYR A 161 19.30 -10.53 16.23
C TYR A 161 19.01 -10.49 17.75
N GLN A 162 19.11 -9.33 18.39
CA GLN A 162 18.90 -9.16 19.84
C GLN A 162 17.47 -8.72 20.20
N GLY A 163 16.65 -8.31 19.22
CA GLY A 163 15.23 -7.99 19.44
C GLY A 163 14.32 -9.17 19.85
N ASN A 164 14.91 -10.34 20.18
CA ASN A 164 14.21 -11.53 20.69
C ASN A 164 14.54 -11.83 22.17
N GLU A 165 15.32 -10.98 22.87
CA GLU A 165 15.66 -11.17 24.29
C GLU A 165 15.04 -10.09 25.19
N THR A 166 13.71 -10.06 25.29
CA THR A 166 13.05 -9.57 26.51
C THR A 166 11.82 -10.43 26.79
N CYS A 167 11.84 -11.00 27.99
CA CYS A 167 10.92 -11.95 28.60
C CYS A 167 9.46 -11.51 28.66
#